data_AF-A0A1J9TLD6-F1
#
_entry.id   AF-A0A1J9TLD6-F1
#
_cell.length_a   1.000
_cell.length_b   1.000
_cell.length_c   1.000
_cell.angle_alpha   90.00
_cell.angle_beta   90.00
_cell.angle_gamma   90.00
#
_symmetry.space_group_name_H-M   'P 1'
#
loop_
_entity.id
_entity.type
_entity.pdbx_description
1 polymer ?
#
loop_
_entity_poly.entity_id
_entity_poly.type
_entity_poly.pdbx_seq_one_letter_code
_entity_poly.pdbx_strand_id
1 'polypeptide(L)' 'MARQRSPDCDKSFKIYKASNGEKALVEIAKELNLKPSQIRKWRSQDKWEEQLKGNVTIAKRSITHVKNPETKAKKS' A
#
# COMPACT_ATOMS: atom_id res chain seq x y z
N MET A 1 2.40 2.26 -17.81
CA MET A 1 3.69 2.28 -17.09
C MET A 1 3.45 1.86 -15.65
N ALA A 2 4.26 0.93 -15.12
CA ALA A 2 4.24 0.58 -13.70
C ALA A 2 4.29 1.89 -12.91
N ARG A 3 3.24 2.17 -12.11
CA ARG A 3 3.16 3.40 -11.34
C ARG A 3 4.46 3.51 -10.55
N GLN A 4 5.25 4.55 -10.80
CA GLN A 4 6.47 4.83 -10.06
C GLN A 4 6.06 4.88 -8.58
N ARG A 5 6.32 3.80 -7.85
CA ARG A 5 5.98 3.74 -6.43
C ARG A 5 6.77 4.86 -5.78
N SER A 6 6.06 5.75 -5.09
CA SER A 6 6.76 6.73 -4.26
C SER A 6 7.63 5.94 -3.28
N PRO A 7 8.94 6.24 -3.17
CA PRO A 7 9.84 5.51 -2.28
C PRO A 7 9.35 5.51 -0.83
N ASP A 8 8.60 6.55 -0.46
CA ASP A 8 7.98 6.73 0.85
C ASP A 8 6.77 5.81 1.10
N CYS A 9 6.02 5.46 0.05
CA CYS A 9 4.94 4.47 0.14
C CYS A 9 5.52 3.07 0.40
N ASP A 10 6.57 2.71 -0.33
CA ASP A 10 7.21 1.41 -0.17
C ASP A 10 7.87 1.26 1.21
N LYS A 11 8.52 2.32 1.71
CA LYS A 11 9.06 2.36 3.09
C LYS A 11 7.96 2.19 4.14
N SER A 12 6.87 2.95 4.02
CA SER A 12 5.77 2.89 5.00
C SER A 12 5.06 1.53 4.98
N PHE A 13 4.88 0.93 3.81
CA PHE A 13 4.31 -0.41 3.69
C PHE A 13 5.23 -1.49 4.27
N LYS A 14 6.55 -1.40 4.06
CA LYS A 14 7.53 -2.32 4.66
C LYS A 14 7.47 -2.31 6.18
N ILE A 15 7.39 -1.14 6.81
CA ILE A 15 7.26 -1.02 8.27
C ILE A 15 5.94 -1.63 8.74
N TYR A 16 4.83 -1.29 8.08
CA TYR A 16 3.51 -1.83 8.42
C TYR A 16 3.45 -3.36 8.29
N LYS A 17 4.02 -3.91 7.21
CA LYS A 17 4.12 -5.35 6.96
C LYS A 17 5.04 -6.05 7.96
N ALA A 18 6.18 -5.45 8.30
CA ALA A 18 7.11 -6.00 9.28
C ALA A 18 6.46 -6.16 10.66
N SER A 19 5.53 -5.27 11.01
CA SER A 19 4.74 -5.37 12.23
C SER A 19 3.43 -6.16 12.07
N ASN A 20 3.23 -6.89 10.96
CA ASN A 20 1.97 -7.62 10.68
C ASN A 20 0.68 -6.78 10.83
N GLY A 21 0.77 -5.46 10.65
CA GLY A 21 -0.34 -4.54 10.87
C GLY A 21 -0.60 -4.13 12.32
N GLU A 22 0.23 -4.55 13.28
CA GLU A 22 0.18 -4.11 14.68
C GLU A 22 0.63 -2.67 14.83
N LYS A 23 1.60 -2.21 14.01
CA LYS A 23 2.13 -0.85 14.12
C LYS A 23 1.15 0.17 13.55
N ALA A 24 0.90 1.22 14.33
CA ALA A 24 -0.05 2.24 13.97
C ALA A 24 0.44 3.07 12.78
N LEU A 25 -0.44 3.31 11.81
CA LEU A 25 -0.14 4.16 10.64
C LEU A 25 0.35 5.56 11.04
N VAL A 26 -0.10 6.05 12.19
CA VAL A 26 0.30 7.36 12.73
C VAL A 26 1.76 7.35 13.19
N GLU A 27 2.23 6.25 13.77
CA GLU A 27 3.64 6.12 14.18
C GLU A 27 4.55 6.01 12.95
N ILE A 28 4.15 5.19 11.97
CA ILE A 28 4.89 5.07 10.70
C ILE A 28 4.97 6.44 9.99
N ALA A 29 3.89 7.23 10.07
CA ALA A 29 3.87 8.58 9.53
C ALA A 29 4.84 9.50 10.26
N LYS A 30 4.87 9.46 11.60
CA LYS A 30 5.83 10.24 12.41
C LYS A 30 7.27 9.84 12.11
N GLU A 31 7.55 8.55 12.01
CA GLU A 31 8.89 7.98 11.76
C GLU A 31 9.44 8.38 10.38
N LEU A 32 8.55 8.45 9.38
CA LEU A 32 8.90 8.91 8.03
C LEU A 32 8.73 10.43 7.83
N ASN A 33 8.32 11.16 8.88
CA ASN A 33 7.97 12.59 8.83
C ASN A 33 6.95 12.92 7.71
N LEU A 34 5.98 12.03 7.54
CA LEU A 34 4.89 12.12 6.57
C LEU A 34 3.57 12.45 7.25
N LYS A 35 2.59 12.86 6.44
CA LYS A 35 1.23 13.05 6.93
C LYS A 35 0.54 11.69 7.13
N PRO A 36 -0.09 11.42 8.28
CA PRO A 36 -0.83 10.18 8.50
C PRO A 36 -2.01 10.00 7.54
N SER A 37 -2.58 11.11 7.04
CA SER A 37 -3.58 11.10 5.97
C SER A 37 -3.05 10.51 4.66
N GLN A 38 -1.78 10.75 4.33
CA GLN A 38 -1.11 10.21 3.16
C GLN A 38 -0.93 8.69 3.27
N ILE A 39 -0.48 8.20 4.44
CA ILE A 39 -0.34 6.76 4.70
C ILE A 39 -1.69 6.05 4.65
N ARG A 40 -2.75 6.64 5.21
CA ARG A 40 -4.11 6.08 5.07
C ARG A 40 -4.56 5.99 3.61
N LYS A 41 -4.25 7.00 2.81
CA LYS A 41 -4.54 6.99 1.37
C LYS A 41 -3.78 5.86 0.67
N TRP A 42 -2.49 5.69 0.96
CA TRP A 42 -1.69 4.58 0.43
C TRP A 42 -2.19 3.21 0.88
N ARG A 43 -2.58 3.03 2.15
CA ARG A 43 -3.18 1.78 2.64
C ARG A 43 -4.37 1.34 1.79
N SER A 44 -5.24 2.28 1.45
CA SER A 44 -6.41 2.02 0.61
C SER A 44 -6.03 1.79 -0.86
N GLN A 45 -5.14 2.64 -1.40
CA GLN A 45 -4.77 2.63 -2.81
C GLN A 45 -3.91 1.41 -3.21
N ASP A 46 -3.00 0.98 -2.33
CA ASP A 46 -2.17 -0.22 -2.48
C ASP A 46 -2.78 -1.44 -1.78
N LYS A 47 -3.97 -1.29 -1.18
CA LYS A 47 -4.71 -2.36 -0.50
C LYS A 47 -3.83 -3.17 0.45
N TRP A 48 -3.18 -2.49 1.40
CA TRP A 48 -2.20 -3.13 2.29
C TRP A 48 -2.78 -4.31 3.06
N GLU A 49 -4.07 -4.29 3.38
CA GLU A 49 -4.77 -5.40 4.04
C GLU A 49 -4.92 -6.64 3.14
N GLU A 50 -5.23 -6.46 1.84
CA GLU A 50 -5.23 -7.58 0.87
C GLU A 50 -3.82 -8.13 0.72
N GLN A 51 -2.79 -7.27 0.68
CA GLN A 51 -1.41 -7.73 0.59
C GLN A 51 -0.93 -8.43 1.87
N LEU A 52 -1.39 -8.02 3.06
CA LEU A 52 -1.11 -8.70 4.33
C LEU A 52 -1.86 -10.04 4.41
N LYS A 53 -3.19 -10.05 4.18
CA LYS A 53 -4.01 -11.27 4.22
C LYS A 53 -3.59 -12.28 3.15
N GLY A 54 -3.30 -11.82 1.94
CA GLY A 54 -2.81 -12.66 0.85
C GLY A 54 -1.38 -13.19 1.08
N ASN A 55 -0.57 -12.51 1.89
CA ASN A 55 0.78 -12.97 2.24
C ASN A 55 0.79 -14.02 3.38
N VAL A 56 -0.21 -14.01 4.27
CA VAL A 56 -0.33 -15.00 5.37
C VAL A 56 -0.68 -16.40 4.82
N THR A 57 -1.14 -16.52 3.57
CA THR A 57 -1.49 -17.80 2.93
C THR A 57 -0.58 -18.22 1.76
N ILE A 58 0.63 -17.65 1.61
CA ILE A 58 1.57 -18.09 0.56
C ILE A 58 2.27 -19.42 0.97
N ALA A 59 1.46 -20.45 1.18
CA ALA A 59 1.78 -21.78 0.69
C ALA A 59 0.81 -22.07 -0.46
N LYS A 60 1.33 -21.87 -1.68
CA LYS A 60 0.81 -22.34 -2.98
C LYS A 60 -0.26 -21.48 -3.68
N ARG A 61 0.14 -21.09 -4.90
CA ARG A 61 -0.57 -21.07 -6.19
C ARG A 61 -1.25 -19.76 -6.68
N SER A 62 -0.71 -19.32 -7.83
CA SER A 62 -1.41 -18.82 -9.03
C SER A 62 -2.07 -17.43 -9.03
N ILE A 63 -1.41 -16.52 -9.77
CA ILE A 63 -1.93 -15.66 -10.85
C ILE A 63 -3.43 -15.31 -10.78
N THR A 64 -3.72 -14.02 -10.57
CA THR A 64 -4.88 -13.38 -11.23
C THR A 64 -4.56 -11.93 -11.62
N HIS A 65 -4.84 -11.62 -12.88
CA HIS A 65 -4.58 -10.37 -13.59
C HIS A 65 -5.11 -9.12 -12.89
N VAL A 66 -4.24 -8.15 -12.62
CA VAL A 66 -4.64 -6.79 -12.23
C VAL A 66 -5.09 -6.03 -13.48
N LYS A 67 -6.41 -6.05 -13.74
CA LYS A 67 -7.04 -5.13 -14.69
C LYS A 67 -7.24 -3.77 -14.00
N ASN A 68 -6.38 -2.82 -14.33
CA ASN A 68 -6.60 -1.38 -14.09
C ASN A 68 -7.58 -0.86 -15.15
N PRO A 69 -8.53 0.02 -14.78
CA PRO A 69 -8.70 1.20 -15.61
C PRO A 69 -8.70 2.47 -14.78
N GLU A 70 -7.83 3.39 -15.20
CA GLU A 70 -7.91 4.80 -14.90
C GLU A 70 -9.12 5.42 -15.61
N THR A 71 -9.89 6.25 -14.90
CA THR A 71 -10.59 7.38 -15.54
C THR A 71 -10.32 8.65 -14.74
N LYS A 72 -9.22 9.31 -15.11
CA LYS A 72 -8.98 10.73 -14.83
C LYS A 72 -9.64 11.53 -15.95
N ALA A 73 -10.88 11.97 -15.75
CA ALA A 73 -11.49 12.98 -16.62
C ALA A 73 -10.94 14.36 -16.23
N LYS A 74 -9.97 14.87 -17.02
CA LYS A 74 -9.56 16.28 -17.01
C LYS A 74 -10.26 16.96 -18.19
N LYS A 75 -11.17 17.85 -17.83
CA LYS A 75 -11.68 19.04 -18.52
C LYS A 75 -10.82 19.50 -19.70
N SER A 76 -11.43 19.69 -20.87
CA SER A 76 -11.44 20.97 -21.60
C SER A 76 -12.46 20.94 -22.73
#